data_AF-A0AAW2Z2M5-F1
#
_entry.id   AF-A0AAW2Z2M5-F1
#
_cell.length_a   1.000
_cell.length_b   1.000
_cell.length_c   1.000
_cell.angle_alpha   90.00
_cell.angle_beta   90.00
_cell.angle_gamma   90.00
#
_symmetry.space_group_name_H-M   'P 1'
#
loop_
_entity.id
_entity.type
_entity.pdbx_description
1 polymer ?
#
loop_
_entity_poly.entity_id
_entity_poly.type
_entity_poly.pdbx_seq_one_letter_code
_entity_poly.pdbx_strand_id
1 'polypeptide(L)'
;MSVNAIRNPKNPVVFFDISVNSKPVQRIEFELFKDVVPKTAENFRCLCTGEKGKQLHFKNSKFHRIIPKFMCQGGDFTRGNGTGGRSIYGEKFNDENFKLKHDRKYLLSMANSGKNTNGSQFFITTDKTSWLNDKHVVFGQVIKGFSTVDLMEKRGDKHGKVSGTVVIADCGQINKAPAADKAKEEEAPQTSTRTKCFMDIGLGSNKTNVGRITFELYNEVVPKTAENFRCLCTGEKGKGLHYKNSTFHRVIPEFMLQGGDFTNNDGTGGKSIYGETFKDENFKMKHDKPFLLSMANAGKNTNGSQFFITTEVTDYLDGKHVVFGEVIDGQSVVKRVEKLGTEEGDPKQKIYIIDCGEIKPETASNTKKRKVENDELVPLSKKKKVSK
;
A
#
# COMPACT_ATOMS: atom_id res chain seq x y z
N MET A 1 12.09 2.24 -5.57
CA MET A 1 10.83 2.12 -6.34
C MET A 1 9.72 1.85 -5.35
N SER A 2 8.60 2.58 -5.41
CA SER A 2 7.44 2.38 -4.53
C SER A 2 6.98 0.92 -4.61
N VAL A 3 6.91 0.23 -3.47
CA VAL A 3 6.76 -1.24 -3.39
C VAL A 3 5.35 -1.74 -3.76
N ASN A 4 4.40 -0.83 -4.01
CA ASN A 4 2.97 -1.16 -4.00
C ASN A 4 2.18 -0.62 -5.21
N ALA A 5 2.87 -0.08 -6.23
CA ALA A 5 2.25 0.31 -7.49
C ALA A 5 2.45 -0.79 -8.55
N ILE A 6 1.47 -0.94 -9.45
CA ILE A 6 1.65 -1.76 -10.66
C ILE A 6 2.92 -1.28 -11.37
N ARG A 7 3.90 -2.16 -11.52
CA ARG A 7 5.21 -1.87 -12.11
C ARG A 7 5.07 -1.49 -13.58
N ASN A 8 4.19 -2.17 -14.31
CA ASN A 8 3.95 -1.90 -15.71
C ASN A 8 2.44 -1.94 -16.02
N PRO A 9 1.84 -0.84 -16.51
CA PRO A 9 0.39 -0.79 -16.74
C PRO A 9 -0.10 -1.75 -17.82
N LYS A 10 0.79 -2.28 -18.68
CA LYS A 10 0.45 -3.29 -19.69
C LYS A 10 0.45 -4.72 -19.13
N ASN A 11 0.96 -4.93 -17.92
CA ASN A 11 0.95 -6.23 -17.28
C ASN A 11 -0.48 -6.66 -16.92
N PRO A 12 -0.83 -7.94 -17.08
CA PRO A 12 -2.10 -8.47 -16.61
C PRO A 12 -2.21 -8.34 -15.10
N VAL A 13 -3.44 -8.07 -14.64
CA VAL A 13 -3.80 -8.14 -13.22
C VAL A 13 -4.79 -9.28 -13.05
N VAL A 14 -4.54 -10.15 -12.08
CA VAL A 14 -5.43 -11.26 -11.71
C VAL A 14 -5.80 -11.14 -10.24
N PHE A 15 -6.85 -11.85 -9.83
CA PHE A 15 -7.28 -11.86 -8.44
C PHE A 15 -7.54 -13.27 -7.93
N PHE A 16 -7.40 -13.42 -6.61
CA PHE A 16 -7.92 -14.54 -5.84
C PHE A 16 -8.84 -14.02 -4.75
N ASP A 17 -10.03 -14.60 -4.69
CA ASP A 17 -10.97 -14.47 -3.61
C ASP A 17 -10.71 -15.61 -2.63
N ILE A 18 -10.14 -15.30 -1.46
CA ILE A 18 -9.69 -16.28 -0.47
C ILE A 18 -10.74 -16.45 0.62
N SER A 19 -11.14 -17.70 0.85
CA SER A 19 -11.91 -18.08 2.04
C SER A 19 -11.03 -18.82 3.03
N VAL A 20 -11.12 -18.42 4.30
CA VAL A 20 -10.45 -19.09 5.43
C VAL A 20 -11.51 -19.66 6.37
N ASN A 21 -11.53 -20.98 6.58
CA ASN A 21 -12.55 -21.66 7.41
C ASN A 21 -13.99 -21.31 7.04
N SER A 22 -14.29 -21.15 5.75
CA SER A 22 -15.63 -20.77 5.25
C SER A 22 -16.15 -19.41 5.78
N LYS A 23 -15.24 -18.55 6.27
CA LYS A 23 -15.52 -17.16 6.67
C LYS A 23 -15.52 -16.21 5.45
N PRO A 24 -15.91 -14.93 5.60
CA PRO A 24 -16.05 -13.99 4.50
C PRO A 24 -14.80 -13.95 3.61
N VAL A 25 -15.06 -13.93 2.31
CA VAL A 25 -14.06 -13.94 1.25
C VAL A 25 -13.32 -12.61 1.23
N GLN A 26 -11.98 -12.66 1.25
CA GLN A 26 -11.13 -11.48 1.07
C GLN A 26 -10.34 -11.60 -0.23
N ARG A 27 -10.17 -10.49 -0.96
CA ARG A 27 -9.53 -10.48 -2.27
C ARG A 27 -8.06 -10.13 -2.21
N ILE A 28 -7.23 -10.90 -2.92
CA ILE A 28 -5.85 -10.59 -3.26
C ILE A 28 -5.80 -10.26 -4.74
N GLU A 29 -5.18 -9.14 -5.12
CA GLU A 29 -4.90 -8.81 -6.52
C GLU A 29 -3.39 -8.92 -6.78
N PHE A 30 -3.03 -9.48 -7.92
CA PHE A 30 -1.65 -9.70 -8.35
C PHE A 30 -1.39 -9.02 -9.69
N GLU A 31 -0.29 -8.28 -9.79
CA GLU A 31 0.31 -7.96 -11.08
C GLU A 31 1.17 -9.15 -11.54
N LEU A 32 1.00 -9.57 -12.79
CA LEU A 32 1.83 -10.59 -13.42
C LEU A 32 2.86 -9.94 -14.35
N PHE A 33 4.14 -10.20 -14.14
CA PHE A 33 5.26 -9.58 -14.85
C PHE A 33 5.44 -10.11 -16.29
N LYS A 34 4.39 -10.00 -17.11
CA LYS A 34 4.35 -10.46 -18.50
C LYS A 34 5.43 -9.80 -19.38
N ASP A 35 5.82 -8.58 -19.05
CA ASP A 35 6.94 -7.87 -19.67
C ASP A 35 8.33 -8.50 -19.42
N VAL A 36 8.48 -9.34 -18.39
CA VAL A 36 9.77 -9.99 -18.03
C VAL A 36 9.73 -11.50 -18.21
N VAL A 37 8.59 -12.13 -17.87
CA VAL A 37 8.36 -13.58 -17.95
C VAL A 37 7.00 -13.86 -18.60
N PRO A 38 6.84 -13.58 -19.90
CA PRO A 38 5.55 -13.69 -20.59
C PRO A 38 4.94 -15.09 -20.54
N LYS A 39 5.73 -16.17 -20.63
CA LYS A 39 5.19 -17.54 -20.58
C LYS A 39 4.71 -17.90 -19.18
N THR A 40 5.49 -17.59 -18.16
CA THR A 40 5.13 -17.87 -16.76
C THR A 40 3.90 -17.07 -16.35
N ALA A 41 3.85 -15.78 -16.73
CA ALA A 41 2.71 -14.91 -16.48
C ALA A 41 1.44 -15.40 -17.19
N GLU A 42 1.55 -15.81 -18.46
CA GLU A 42 0.41 -16.32 -19.23
C GLU A 42 -0.14 -17.64 -18.67
N ASN A 43 0.74 -18.55 -18.23
CA ASN A 43 0.35 -19.77 -17.53
C ASN A 43 -0.53 -19.47 -16.31
N PHE A 44 -0.06 -18.59 -15.43
CA PHE A 44 -0.80 -18.23 -14.23
C PHE A 44 -2.12 -17.52 -14.55
N ARG A 45 -2.10 -16.59 -15.51
CA ARG A 45 -3.29 -15.85 -15.95
C ARG A 45 -4.40 -16.79 -16.45
N CYS A 46 -4.07 -17.73 -17.34
CA CYS A 46 -5.04 -18.70 -17.85
C CYS A 46 -5.55 -19.64 -16.75
N LEU A 47 -4.71 -20.01 -15.77
CA LEU A 47 -5.15 -20.82 -14.62
C LEU A 47 -6.05 -20.03 -13.65
N CYS A 48 -5.94 -18.69 -13.60
CA CYS A 48 -6.90 -17.85 -12.91
C CYS A 48 -8.25 -17.78 -13.66
N THR A 49 -8.25 -17.66 -14.98
CA THR A 49 -9.50 -17.50 -15.78
C THR A 49 -10.18 -18.81 -16.15
N GLY A 50 -9.45 -19.93 -16.16
CA GLY A 50 -9.95 -21.22 -16.63
C GLY A 50 -10.20 -21.31 -18.14
N GLU A 51 -9.76 -20.32 -18.92
CA GLU A 51 -10.09 -20.23 -20.36
C GLU A 51 -9.48 -21.34 -21.22
N LYS A 52 -8.46 -22.05 -20.70
CA LYS A 52 -7.84 -23.21 -21.36
C LYS A 52 -8.51 -24.55 -20.99
N GLY A 53 -9.64 -24.48 -20.28
CA GLY A 53 -10.45 -25.63 -19.88
C GLY A 53 -10.75 -25.62 -18.38
N LYS A 54 -11.95 -26.09 -18.02
CA LYS A 54 -12.42 -26.10 -16.61
C LYS A 54 -11.50 -26.87 -15.66
N GLN A 55 -10.75 -27.84 -16.18
CA GLN A 55 -9.76 -28.64 -15.44
C GLN A 55 -8.42 -27.92 -15.21
N LEU A 56 -8.20 -26.77 -15.84
CA LEU A 56 -7.02 -25.91 -15.73
C LEU A 56 -7.42 -24.60 -15.04
N HIS A 57 -7.89 -24.69 -13.80
CA HIS A 57 -8.44 -23.53 -13.07
C HIS A 57 -8.08 -23.60 -11.58
N PHE A 58 -7.71 -22.47 -10.99
CA PHE A 58 -7.38 -22.37 -9.56
C PHE A 58 -8.61 -22.32 -8.62
N LYS A 59 -9.82 -22.11 -9.14
CA LYS A 59 -11.02 -22.02 -8.33
C LYS A 59 -11.21 -23.33 -7.56
N ASN A 60 -11.50 -23.21 -6.27
CA ASN A 60 -11.58 -24.26 -5.26
C ASN A 60 -10.24 -24.97 -4.93
N SER A 61 -9.11 -24.55 -5.51
CA SER A 61 -7.80 -25.04 -5.08
C SER A 61 -7.45 -24.44 -3.71
N LYS A 62 -6.72 -25.23 -2.90
CA LYS A 62 -6.32 -24.83 -1.55
C LYS A 62 -4.84 -24.47 -1.47
N PHE A 63 -4.53 -23.56 -0.54
CA PHE A 63 -3.18 -23.39 -0.05
C PHE A 63 -2.87 -24.57 0.87
N HIS A 64 -2.03 -25.47 0.40
CA HIS A 64 -1.77 -26.76 1.04
C HIS A 64 -0.51 -26.75 1.89
N ARG A 65 0.31 -25.69 1.78
CA ARG A 65 1.54 -25.54 2.56
C ARG A 65 1.79 -24.07 2.90
N ILE A 66 1.84 -23.72 4.18
CA ILE A 66 2.11 -22.35 4.64
C ILE A 66 3.13 -22.38 5.76
N ILE A 67 4.22 -21.62 5.62
CA ILE A 67 5.28 -21.51 6.61
C ILE A 67 5.45 -20.03 6.96
N PRO A 68 5.19 -19.63 8.23
CA PRO A 68 5.39 -18.26 8.68
C PRO A 68 6.82 -17.77 8.50
N LYS A 69 6.98 -16.49 8.18
CA LYS A 69 8.22 -15.79 7.80
C LYS A 69 8.93 -16.44 6.61
N PHE A 70 8.15 -17.06 5.73
CA PHE A 70 8.66 -17.70 4.53
C PHE A 70 7.69 -17.51 3.36
N MET A 71 6.60 -18.29 3.30
CA MET A 71 5.70 -18.27 2.15
C MET A 71 4.35 -18.97 2.38
N CYS A 72 3.39 -18.65 1.51
CA CYS A 72 2.11 -19.34 1.34
C CYS A 72 2.07 -20.05 -0.02
N GLN A 73 2.06 -21.38 -0.05
CA GLN A 73 2.09 -22.20 -1.28
C GLN A 73 0.72 -22.81 -1.61
N GLY A 74 0.34 -22.69 -2.88
CA GLY A 74 -0.92 -23.18 -3.44
C GLY A 74 -0.75 -23.66 -4.89
N GLY A 75 -1.88 -23.77 -5.60
CA GLY A 75 -1.89 -24.06 -7.04
C GLY A 75 -1.84 -25.54 -7.43
N ASP A 76 -1.91 -26.47 -6.47
CA ASP A 76 -2.21 -27.87 -6.75
C ASP A 76 -3.73 -28.05 -6.80
N PHE A 77 -4.31 -27.78 -7.97
CA PHE A 77 -5.75 -27.92 -8.20
C PHE A 77 -6.19 -29.37 -8.47
N THR A 78 -5.26 -30.33 -8.56
CA THR A 78 -5.60 -31.73 -8.87
C THR A 78 -5.66 -32.63 -7.64
N ARG A 79 -4.73 -32.44 -6.69
CA ARG A 79 -4.61 -33.28 -5.48
C ARG A 79 -4.64 -32.43 -4.21
N GLY A 80 -4.36 -31.14 -4.31
CA GLY A 80 -4.36 -30.21 -3.19
C GLY A 80 -3.34 -30.57 -2.11
N ASN A 81 -2.26 -31.28 -2.40
CA ASN A 81 -1.30 -31.71 -1.38
C ASN A 81 0.15 -31.44 -1.79
N GLY A 82 0.37 -30.76 -2.92
CA GLY A 82 1.69 -30.41 -3.44
C GLY A 82 2.27 -31.47 -4.37
N THR A 83 1.58 -32.60 -4.59
CA THR A 83 2.05 -33.66 -5.50
C THR A 83 1.41 -33.60 -6.89
N GLY A 84 0.50 -32.66 -7.11
CA GLY A 84 -0.23 -32.50 -8.37
C GLY A 84 -0.08 -31.12 -9.00
N GLY A 85 -1.03 -30.79 -9.86
CA GLY A 85 -1.06 -29.56 -10.65
C GLY A 85 -0.27 -29.69 -11.94
N ARG A 86 -0.69 -28.94 -12.97
CA ARG A 86 -0.05 -28.94 -14.29
C ARG A 86 -0.20 -27.59 -14.96
N SER A 87 0.70 -27.28 -15.89
CA SER A 87 0.66 -26.01 -16.63
C SER A 87 -0.34 -26.04 -17.78
N ILE A 88 -0.59 -24.86 -18.37
CA ILE A 88 -1.34 -24.77 -19.63
C ILE A 88 -0.56 -25.31 -20.84
N TYR A 89 0.74 -25.59 -20.67
CA TYR A 89 1.65 -26.08 -21.72
C TYR A 89 1.91 -27.59 -21.62
N GLY A 90 1.26 -28.29 -20.69
CA GLY A 90 1.51 -29.70 -20.36
C GLY A 90 1.83 -29.90 -18.88
N GLU A 91 2.33 -31.08 -18.51
CA GLU A 91 2.65 -31.42 -17.11
C GLU A 91 3.63 -30.42 -16.49
N LYS A 92 4.70 -30.08 -17.22
CA LYS A 92 5.78 -29.21 -16.77
C LYS A 92 6.23 -28.25 -17.88
N PHE A 93 6.81 -27.11 -17.50
CA PHE A 93 7.48 -26.17 -18.40
C PHE A 93 8.77 -25.59 -17.79
N ASN A 94 9.64 -25.07 -18.67
CA ASN A 94 10.98 -24.59 -18.33
C ASN A 94 10.96 -23.34 -17.44
N ASP A 95 12.06 -23.13 -16.71
CA ASP A 95 12.33 -21.86 -16.05
C ASP A 95 12.57 -20.78 -17.10
N GLU A 96 11.71 -19.75 -17.14
CA GLU A 96 11.77 -18.76 -18.22
C GLU A 96 12.98 -17.83 -18.10
N ASN A 97 13.23 -17.27 -16.91
CA ASN A 97 14.48 -16.61 -16.53
C ASN A 97 14.49 -16.32 -15.01
N PHE A 98 15.64 -15.86 -14.48
CA PHE A 98 15.82 -15.50 -13.06
C PHE A 98 16.28 -14.04 -12.87
N LYS A 99 15.82 -13.13 -13.76
CA LYS A 99 16.19 -11.71 -13.72
C LYS A 99 15.71 -11.02 -12.44
N LEU A 100 14.53 -11.40 -11.96
CA LEU A 100 13.91 -10.87 -10.75
C LEU A 100 14.35 -11.69 -9.53
N LYS A 101 14.58 -11.01 -8.40
CA LYS A 101 15.09 -11.62 -7.16
C LYS A 101 14.01 -11.63 -6.08
N HIS A 102 14.10 -12.60 -5.17
CA HIS A 102 13.24 -12.74 -4.00
C HIS A 102 13.71 -11.79 -2.88
N ASP A 103 13.62 -10.49 -3.14
CA ASP A 103 14.23 -9.45 -2.32
C ASP A 103 13.31 -8.85 -1.25
N ARG A 104 12.02 -9.17 -1.28
CA ARG A 104 10.99 -8.66 -0.37
C ARG A 104 9.81 -9.63 -0.22
N LYS A 105 8.96 -9.35 0.75
CA LYS A 105 7.64 -9.97 0.91
C LYS A 105 6.69 -9.61 -0.26
N TYR A 106 5.65 -10.42 -0.42
CA TYR A 106 4.57 -10.26 -1.40
C TYR A 106 4.93 -10.45 -2.88
N LEU A 107 6.05 -11.10 -3.17
CA LEU A 107 6.36 -11.59 -4.51
C LEU A 107 5.62 -12.90 -4.79
N LEU A 108 5.21 -13.07 -6.04
CA LEU A 108 4.61 -14.28 -6.57
C LEU A 108 5.67 -15.05 -7.38
N SER A 109 5.87 -16.32 -7.06
CA SER A 109 6.96 -17.14 -7.62
C SER A 109 6.55 -18.60 -7.82
N MET A 110 7.13 -19.26 -8.83
CA MET A 110 6.77 -20.64 -9.19
C MET A 110 7.33 -21.64 -8.19
N ALA A 111 6.50 -22.56 -7.72
CA ALA A 111 6.98 -23.76 -7.04
C ALA A 111 7.41 -24.80 -8.08
N ASN A 112 8.49 -25.52 -7.78
CA ASN A 112 9.03 -26.55 -8.65
C ASN A 112 9.72 -27.65 -7.81
N SER A 113 10.11 -28.74 -8.47
CA SER A 113 10.82 -29.89 -7.89
C SER A 113 12.23 -30.00 -8.48
N GLY A 114 12.83 -28.86 -8.82
CA GLY A 114 14.09 -28.76 -9.55
C GLY A 114 13.95 -28.00 -10.87
N LYS A 115 15.08 -27.82 -11.56
CA LYS A 115 15.18 -27.03 -12.79
C LYS A 115 14.16 -27.49 -13.83
N ASN A 116 13.48 -26.55 -14.47
CA ASN A 116 12.51 -26.78 -15.54
C ASN A 116 11.31 -27.66 -15.17
N THR A 117 10.88 -27.64 -13.91
CA THR A 117 9.72 -28.42 -13.45
C THR A 117 8.57 -27.55 -12.95
N ASN A 118 8.39 -26.37 -13.56
CA ASN A 118 7.26 -25.50 -13.26
C ASN A 118 5.96 -26.13 -13.76
N GLY A 119 4.90 -26.07 -12.94
CA GLY A 119 3.56 -26.56 -13.29
C GLY A 119 2.52 -25.48 -13.06
N SER A 120 1.59 -25.72 -12.16
CA SER A 120 0.63 -24.71 -11.68
C SER A 120 0.90 -24.21 -10.27
N GLN A 121 1.71 -24.94 -9.50
CA GLN A 121 1.98 -24.58 -8.12
C GLN A 121 2.83 -23.30 -8.05
N PHE A 122 2.50 -22.48 -7.07
CA PHE A 122 3.12 -21.19 -6.83
C PHE A 122 3.22 -20.94 -5.34
N PHE A 123 4.02 -19.95 -4.96
CA PHE A 123 4.03 -19.42 -3.61
C PHE A 123 4.04 -17.89 -3.61
N ILE A 124 3.45 -17.33 -2.55
CA ILE A 124 3.51 -15.91 -2.22
C ILE A 124 4.50 -15.76 -1.08
N THR A 125 5.57 -14.99 -1.26
CA THR A 125 6.56 -14.76 -0.20
C THR A 125 5.96 -13.91 0.92
N THR A 126 6.26 -14.22 2.19
CA THR A 126 5.89 -13.38 3.34
C THR A 126 7.10 -12.73 4.01
N ASP A 127 8.30 -13.11 3.58
CA ASP A 127 9.58 -12.48 3.95
C ASP A 127 10.54 -12.47 2.74
N LYS A 128 11.70 -11.84 2.88
CA LYS A 128 12.80 -11.91 1.91
C LYS A 128 13.38 -13.32 1.87
N THR A 129 13.32 -13.96 0.70
CA THR A 129 13.69 -15.37 0.50
C THR A 129 14.82 -15.54 -0.51
N SER A 130 15.88 -14.76 -0.35
CA SER A 130 16.99 -14.67 -1.33
C SER A 130 17.69 -16.00 -1.66
N TRP A 131 17.61 -17.01 -0.80
CA TRP A 131 18.15 -18.37 -1.07
C TRP A 131 17.38 -19.14 -2.16
N LEU A 132 16.21 -18.63 -2.58
CA LEU A 132 15.41 -19.12 -3.70
C LEU A 132 15.79 -18.48 -5.05
N ASN A 133 16.66 -17.48 -5.04
CA ASN A 133 17.17 -16.87 -6.27
C ASN A 133 17.79 -17.92 -7.19
N ASP A 134 17.56 -17.76 -8.49
CA ASP A 134 18.10 -18.63 -9.54
C ASP A 134 17.61 -20.09 -9.49
N LYS A 135 16.61 -20.37 -8.64
CA LYS A 135 15.93 -21.67 -8.49
C LYS A 135 14.44 -21.60 -8.76
N HIS A 136 13.80 -20.47 -8.43
CA HIS A 136 12.37 -20.25 -8.62
C HIS A 136 12.15 -18.98 -9.45
N VAL A 137 11.25 -19.05 -10.43
CA VAL A 137 10.94 -17.91 -11.31
C VAL A 137 9.98 -16.97 -10.58
N VAL A 138 10.44 -15.76 -10.23
CA VAL A 138 9.56 -14.68 -9.77
C VAL A 138 8.81 -14.13 -10.96
N PHE A 139 7.48 -14.10 -10.88
CA PHE A 139 6.62 -13.75 -12.01
C PHE A 139 5.48 -12.79 -11.69
N GLY A 140 5.38 -12.30 -10.46
CA GLY A 140 4.41 -11.28 -10.11
C GLY A 140 4.62 -10.71 -8.72
N GLN A 141 3.69 -9.85 -8.31
CA GLN A 141 3.63 -9.31 -6.97
C GLN A 141 2.17 -9.05 -6.56
N VAL A 142 1.90 -9.11 -5.27
CA VAL A 142 0.63 -8.64 -4.71
C VAL A 142 0.59 -7.12 -4.86
N ILE A 143 -0.55 -6.60 -5.31
CA ILE A 143 -0.83 -5.17 -5.43
C ILE A 143 -2.00 -4.72 -4.55
N LYS A 144 -2.88 -5.65 -4.12
CA LYS A 144 -3.92 -5.46 -3.10
C LYS A 144 -4.17 -6.75 -2.32
N GLY A 145 -4.74 -6.66 -1.12
CA GLY A 145 -5.04 -7.82 -0.27
C GLY A 145 -3.84 -8.34 0.52
N PHE A 146 -2.88 -7.46 0.86
CA PHE A 146 -1.70 -7.81 1.66
C PHE A 146 -2.07 -8.44 3.00
N SER A 147 -3.08 -7.90 3.67
CA SER A 147 -3.59 -8.44 4.94
C SER A 147 -4.20 -9.82 4.82
N THR A 148 -4.79 -10.15 3.68
CA THR A 148 -5.27 -11.50 3.39
C THR A 148 -4.08 -12.46 3.30
N VAL A 149 -2.97 -12.06 2.67
CA VAL A 149 -1.73 -12.86 2.66
C VAL A 149 -1.18 -13.04 4.08
N ASP A 150 -1.12 -11.98 4.88
CA ASP A 150 -0.65 -12.03 6.27
C ASP A 150 -1.59 -12.90 7.15
N LEU A 151 -2.90 -12.86 6.89
CA LEU A 151 -3.89 -13.71 7.56
C LEU A 151 -3.72 -15.19 7.18
N MET A 152 -3.45 -15.46 5.90
CA MET A 152 -3.14 -16.82 5.43
C MET A 152 -1.87 -17.34 6.09
N GLU A 153 -0.83 -16.51 6.19
CA GLU A 153 0.44 -16.85 6.83
C GLU A 153 0.24 -17.35 8.26
N LYS A 154 -0.59 -16.67 9.04
CA LYS A 154 -0.95 -17.03 10.43
C LYS A 154 -1.62 -18.41 10.56
N ARG A 155 -2.02 -19.05 9.45
CA ARG A 155 -2.58 -20.41 9.45
C ARG A 155 -1.53 -21.50 9.33
N GLY A 156 -0.31 -21.18 8.93
CA GLY A 156 0.77 -22.14 8.78
C GLY A 156 1.51 -22.47 10.07
N ASP A 157 2.31 -23.55 10.03
CA ASP A 157 3.30 -23.87 11.05
C ASP A 157 4.70 -24.03 10.45
N LYS A 158 5.70 -24.29 11.31
CA LYS A 158 7.10 -24.46 10.90
C LYS A 158 7.33 -25.64 9.93
N HIS A 159 6.41 -26.60 9.85
CA HIS A 159 6.46 -27.76 8.96
C HIS A 159 5.65 -27.55 7.68
N GLY A 160 4.92 -26.45 7.58
CA GLY A 160 4.07 -26.15 6.45
C GLY A 160 2.62 -26.61 6.61
N LYS A 161 2.25 -27.19 7.75
CA LYS A 161 0.87 -27.65 7.98
C LYS A 161 -0.05 -26.44 8.10
N VAL A 162 -1.17 -26.48 7.38
CA VAL A 162 -2.18 -25.43 7.41
C VAL A 162 -3.27 -25.79 8.42
N SER A 163 -3.51 -24.90 9.38
CA SER A 163 -4.62 -24.98 10.32
C SER A 163 -5.93 -24.54 9.66
N GLY A 164 -6.92 -25.43 9.65
CA GLY A 164 -8.20 -25.18 8.98
C GLY A 164 -8.09 -25.19 7.45
N THR A 165 -8.99 -24.49 6.77
CA THR A 165 -9.02 -24.40 5.31
C THR A 165 -8.64 -23.01 4.82
N VAL A 166 -7.81 -22.95 3.79
CA VAL A 166 -7.46 -21.72 3.04
C VAL A 166 -7.66 -22.03 1.56
N VAL A 167 -8.74 -21.53 0.97
CA VAL A 167 -9.22 -21.93 -0.36
C VAL A 167 -9.38 -20.69 -1.25
N ILE A 168 -9.01 -20.85 -2.52
CA ILE A 168 -9.32 -19.88 -3.58
C ILE A 168 -10.80 -20.09 -3.95
N ALA A 169 -11.70 -19.36 -3.31
CA ALA A 169 -13.14 -19.46 -3.52
C ALA A 169 -13.55 -18.98 -4.92
N ASP A 170 -12.89 -17.95 -5.43
CA ASP A 170 -13.03 -17.51 -6.81
C ASP A 170 -11.70 -16.94 -7.33
N CYS A 171 -11.52 -16.91 -8.64
CA CYS A 171 -10.36 -16.30 -9.25
C CYS A 171 -10.63 -15.91 -10.70
N GLY A 172 -9.85 -14.96 -11.20
CA GLY A 172 -9.99 -14.50 -12.56
C GLY A 172 -8.96 -13.44 -12.93
N GLN A 173 -9.06 -12.97 -14.17
CA GLN A 173 -8.34 -11.80 -14.61
C GLN A 173 -9.20 -10.56 -14.41
N ILE A 174 -8.61 -9.50 -13.89
CA ILE A 174 -9.23 -8.18 -13.89
C ILE A 174 -9.04 -7.62 -15.30
N ASN A 175 -10.10 -7.70 -16.10
CA ASN A 175 -10.12 -7.05 -17.39
C ASN A 175 -10.14 -5.53 -17.14
N LYS A 176 -9.03 -4.86 -17.47
CA LYS A 176 -9.11 -3.42 -17.72
C LYS A 176 -10.08 -3.25 -18.88
N ALA A 177 -11.17 -2.52 -18.67
CA ALA A 177 -12.19 -2.33 -19.69
C ALA A 177 -11.52 -1.94 -21.03
N PRO A 178 -11.93 -2.54 -22.16
CA PRO A 178 -11.52 -2.05 -23.46
C PRO A 178 -11.96 -0.59 -23.60
N ALA A 179 -11.08 0.28 -24.06
CA ALA A 179 -11.46 1.62 -24.47
C ALA A 179 -12.26 1.54 -25.78
N ALA A 180 -13.60 1.69 -25.70
CA ALA A 180 -14.59 2.05 -26.75
C ALA A 180 -16.00 1.66 -26.25
N ASP A 181 -17.12 2.38 -26.42
CA ASP A 181 -17.45 3.71 -26.91
C ASP A 181 -18.91 4.01 -26.46
N LYS A 182 -19.14 5.23 -25.94
CA LYS A 182 -20.39 6.01 -25.83
C LYS A 182 -21.63 5.48 -25.07
N ALA A 183 -21.84 6.03 -23.87
CA ALA A 183 -23.07 6.77 -23.57
C ALA A 183 -22.68 8.11 -22.91
N LYS A 184 -23.26 9.20 -23.40
CA LYS A 184 -22.90 10.59 -23.14
C LYS A 184 -22.93 10.93 -21.64
N GLU A 185 -21.78 11.34 -21.12
CA GLU A 185 -21.68 12.34 -20.04
C GLU A 185 -20.45 13.21 -20.34
N GLU A 186 -20.61 14.50 -20.10
CA GLU A 186 -19.82 15.61 -20.63
C GLU A 186 -18.31 15.56 -20.28
N GLU A 187 -17.52 16.15 -21.17
CA GLU A 187 -16.07 16.20 -21.15
C GLU A 187 -15.47 16.60 -19.80
N ALA A 188 -14.53 15.80 -19.29
CA ALA A 188 -13.54 16.24 -18.32
C ALA A 188 -12.13 16.13 -18.93
N PRO A 189 -11.33 17.22 -18.96
CA PRO A 189 -10.00 17.22 -19.53
C PRO A 189 -8.96 16.60 -18.58
N GLN A 190 -7.96 15.96 -19.19
CA GLN A 190 -6.56 15.72 -18.75
C GLN A 190 -6.24 15.51 -17.26
N THR A 191 -5.56 14.37 -16.99
CA THR A 191 -4.56 14.18 -15.91
C THR A 191 -4.78 15.00 -14.64
N SER A 192 -5.74 14.61 -13.79
CA SER A 192 -5.75 15.15 -12.43
C SER A 192 -4.57 14.53 -11.66
N THR A 193 -3.48 15.28 -11.53
CA THR A 193 -2.42 14.93 -10.59
C THR A 193 -3.01 15.02 -9.19
N ARG A 194 -3.09 13.90 -8.47
CA ARG A 194 -3.50 13.89 -7.06
C ARG A 194 -2.63 14.84 -6.25
N THR A 195 -3.27 15.62 -5.38
CA THR A 195 -2.58 16.53 -4.48
C THR A 195 -1.69 15.74 -3.54
N LYS A 196 -0.48 16.26 -3.30
CA LYS A 196 0.44 15.71 -2.33
C LYS A 196 0.64 16.71 -1.20
N CYS A 197 0.50 16.25 0.02
CA CYS A 197 0.76 17.04 1.21
C CYS A 197 1.89 16.42 2.02
N PHE A 198 2.53 17.21 2.88
CA PHE A 198 3.54 16.69 3.81
C PHE A 198 3.30 17.18 5.23
N MET A 199 3.85 16.43 6.18
CA MET A 199 3.98 16.80 7.58
C MET A 199 5.38 16.42 8.07
N ASP A 200 6.13 17.41 8.56
CA ASP A 200 7.36 17.17 9.32
C ASP A 200 7.02 16.91 10.78
N ILE A 201 7.59 15.86 11.33
CA ILE A 201 7.26 15.37 12.67
C ILE A 201 8.35 15.74 13.65
N GLY A 202 7.96 16.35 14.77
CA GLY A 202 8.84 16.66 15.90
C GLY A 202 8.46 15.88 17.16
N LEU A 203 9.45 15.43 17.92
CA LEU A 203 9.23 14.71 19.19
C LEU A 203 9.71 15.50 20.39
N GLY A 204 9.01 15.35 21.51
CA GLY A 204 9.39 15.92 22.80
C GLY A 204 9.19 17.43 22.90
N SER A 205 9.55 18.00 24.05
CA SER A 205 9.40 19.43 24.34
C SER A 205 10.23 20.33 23.40
N ASN A 206 11.36 19.83 22.93
CA ASN A 206 12.25 20.53 22.00
C ASN A 206 11.85 20.35 20.52
N LYS A 207 10.74 19.63 20.23
CA LYS A 207 10.24 19.40 18.86
C LYS A 207 11.32 18.85 17.92
N THR A 208 12.15 17.92 18.40
CA THR A 208 13.25 17.33 17.60
C THR A 208 12.69 16.70 16.33
N ASN A 209 13.08 17.22 15.16
CA ASN A 209 12.62 16.71 13.88
C ASN A 209 13.08 15.25 13.69
N VAL A 210 12.14 14.35 13.42
CA VAL A 210 12.38 12.92 13.19
C VAL A 210 12.04 12.44 11.79
N GLY A 211 11.66 13.35 10.91
CA GLY A 211 11.43 13.09 9.49
C GLY A 211 10.07 13.58 9.00
N ARG A 212 9.88 13.41 7.70
CA ARG A 212 8.70 13.83 6.94
C ARG A 212 7.80 12.65 6.64
N ILE A 213 6.49 12.87 6.72
CA ILE A 213 5.46 12.00 6.17
C ILE A 213 4.87 12.71 4.96
N THR A 214 4.84 12.04 3.81
CA THR A 214 4.22 12.56 2.58
C THR A 214 2.97 11.76 2.26
N PHE A 215 1.88 12.47 1.99
CA PHE A 215 0.57 11.92 1.66
C PHE A 215 0.23 12.18 0.21
N GLU A 216 -0.47 11.24 -0.42
CA GLU A 216 -1.22 11.48 -1.65
C GLU A 216 -2.72 11.46 -1.32
N LEU A 217 -3.45 12.47 -1.78
CA LEU A 217 -4.88 12.64 -1.49
C LEU A 217 -5.73 12.14 -2.67
N TYR A 218 -6.85 11.46 -2.37
CA TYR A 218 -7.78 10.92 -3.36
C TYR A 218 -8.78 11.98 -3.81
N ASN A 219 -8.28 13.09 -4.36
CA ASN A 219 -9.07 14.25 -4.79
C ASN A 219 -10.22 13.89 -5.74
N GLU A 220 -10.02 12.87 -6.57
CA GLU A 220 -11.00 12.39 -7.54
C GLU A 220 -12.10 11.53 -6.91
N VAL A 221 -11.87 10.98 -5.72
CA VAL A 221 -12.83 10.13 -5.00
C VAL A 221 -13.59 10.94 -3.96
N VAL A 222 -12.89 11.80 -3.23
CA VAL A 222 -13.43 12.59 -2.11
C VAL A 222 -12.89 14.04 -2.17
N PRO A 223 -13.26 14.81 -3.22
CA PRO A 223 -12.70 16.14 -3.45
C PRO A 223 -12.88 17.11 -2.27
N LYS A 224 -14.01 17.08 -1.57
CA LYS A 224 -14.24 17.98 -0.42
C LYS A 224 -13.38 17.58 0.77
N THR A 225 -13.28 16.28 1.03
CA THR A 225 -12.48 15.75 2.14
C THR A 225 -10.99 16.03 1.92
N ALA A 226 -10.51 15.79 0.69
CA ALA A 226 -9.14 16.07 0.29
C ALA A 226 -8.80 17.57 0.35
N GLU A 227 -9.69 18.43 -0.15
CA GLU A 227 -9.49 19.89 -0.12
C GLU A 227 -9.47 20.44 1.31
N ASN A 228 -10.30 19.92 2.21
CA ASN A 228 -10.25 20.23 3.64
C ASN A 228 -8.85 19.94 4.22
N PHE A 229 -8.35 18.72 4.01
CA PHE A 229 -7.05 18.33 4.56
C PHE A 229 -5.89 19.13 3.93
N ARG A 230 -5.92 19.37 2.61
CA ARG A 230 -4.92 20.18 1.91
C ARG A 230 -4.86 21.60 2.47
N CYS A 231 -6.01 22.27 2.59
CA CYS A 231 -6.08 23.62 3.15
C CYS A 231 -5.57 23.68 4.59
N LEU A 232 -5.86 22.67 5.41
CA LEU A 232 -5.36 22.58 6.77
C LEU A 232 -3.85 22.29 6.82
N CYS A 233 -3.29 21.63 5.81
CA CYS A 233 -1.84 21.50 5.65
C CYS A 233 -1.18 22.84 5.23
N THR A 234 -1.79 23.63 4.35
CA THR A 234 -1.20 24.88 3.83
C THR A 234 -1.47 26.11 4.69
N GLY A 235 -2.57 26.10 5.44
CA GLY A 235 -3.03 27.22 6.26
C GLY A 235 -3.64 28.36 5.45
N GLU A 236 -3.89 28.17 4.16
CA GLU A 236 -4.27 29.24 3.24
C GLU A 236 -5.64 29.87 3.53
N LYS A 237 -6.50 29.17 4.27
CA LYS A 237 -7.82 29.70 4.68
C LYS A 237 -7.72 30.66 5.87
N GLY A 238 -6.55 30.78 6.51
CA GLY A 238 -6.32 31.65 7.66
C GLY A 238 -7.11 31.25 8.91
N LYS A 239 -7.30 32.20 9.85
CA LYS A 239 -8.14 32.03 11.07
C LYS A 239 -7.75 30.85 11.98
N GLY A 240 -6.47 30.47 12.01
CA GLY A 240 -5.99 29.34 12.79
C GLY A 240 -6.33 27.96 12.21
N LEU A 241 -6.84 27.87 10.97
CA LEU A 241 -7.11 26.61 10.27
C LEU A 241 -5.80 26.03 9.71
N HIS A 242 -4.96 25.49 10.58
CA HIS A 242 -3.64 24.99 10.18
C HIS A 242 -3.13 23.87 11.09
N TYR A 243 -2.56 22.81 10.52
CA TYR A 243 -2.03 21.67 11.28
C TYR A 243 -0.67 21.95 11.93
N LYS A 244 0.09 22.97 11.48
CA LYS A 244 1.39 23.28 12.10
C LYS A 244 1.21 23.61 13.57
N ASN A 245 2.05 23.00 14.39
CA ASN A 245 2.04 22.98 15.85
C ASN A 245 0.95 22.15 16.51
N SER A 246 0.04 21.51 15.75
CA SER A 246 -0.88 20.53 16.32
C SER A 246 -0.16 19.21 16.65
N THR A 247 -0.82 18.34 17.43
CA THR A 247 -0.25 17.08 17.89
C THR A 247 -0.95 15.85 17.31
N PHE A 248 -0.21 14.74 17.28
CA PHE A 248 -0.82 13.41 17.34
C PHE A 248 -1.16 13.14 18.80
N HIS A 249 -2.41 13.40 19.18
CA HIS A 249 -2.87 13.34 20.56
C HIS A 249 -3.29 11.92 20.98
N ARG A 250 -3.51 11.02 20.02
CA ARG A 250 -3.88 9.62 20.31
C ARG A 250 -3.16 8.65 19.37
N VAL A 251 -2.33 7.78 19.91
CA VAL A 251 -1.54 6.80 19.15
C VAL A 251 -1.68 5.44 19.79
N ILE A 252 -2.30 4.50 19.07
CA ILE A 252 -2.50 3.12 19.50
C ILE A 252 -1.68 2.21 18.59
N PRO A 253 -0.64 1.53 19.11
CA PRO A 253 0.15 0.58 18.34
C PRO A 253 -0.71 -0.51 17.71
N GLU A 254 -0.34 -0.97 16.52
CA GLU A 254 -1.07 -1.98 15.73
C GLU A 254 -2.52 -1.57 15.40
N PHE A 255 -2.81 -0.27 15.47
CA PHE A 255 -4.10 0.30 15.11
C PHE A 255 -3.91 1.57 14.27
N MET A 256 -3.64 2.71 14.90
CA MET A 256 -3.64 4.00 14.21
C MET A 256 -2.91 5.11 14.98
N LEU A 257 -2.58 6.18 14.25
CA LEU A 257 -2.11 7.45 14.81
C LEU A 257 -3.11 8.55 14.46
N GLN A 258 -3.79 9.10 15.46
CA GLN A 258 -4.78 10.15 15.33
C GLN A 258 -4.21 11.51 15.74
N GLY A 259 -4.51 12.51 14.90
CA GLY A 259 -4.10 13.89 15.07
C GLY A 259 -5.09 14.86 14.44
N GLY A 260 -4.69 16.11 14.27
CA GLY A 260 -5.49 17.12 13.57
C GLY A 260 -6.47 17.91 14.45
N ASP A 261 -6.43 17.73 15.77
CA ASP A 261 -7.03 18.67 16.71
C ASP A 261 -6.04 19.82 16.95
N PHE A 262 -6.15 20.87 16.14
CA PHE A 262 -5.30 22.05 16.24
C PHE A 262 -5.81 23.10 17.24
N THR A 263 -6.98 22.89 17.88
CA THR A 263 -7.50 23.85 18.86
C THR A 263 -7.15 23.43 20.28
N ASN A 264 -7.42 22.18 20.65
CA ASN A 264 -7.27 21.69 22.03
C ASN A 264 -6.09 20.71 22.18
N ASN A 265 -5.67 20.08 21.07
CA ASN A 265 -4.58 19.10 21.03
C ASN A 265 -4.82 17.87 21.93
N ASP A 266 -6.07 17.51 22.18
CA ASP A 266 -6.49 16.41 23.06
C ASP A 266 -7.60 15.53 22.45
N GLY A 267 -8.09 15.87 21.25
CA GLY A 267 -9.12 15.14 20.54
C GLY A 267 -10.54 15.69 20.77
N THR A 268 -10.71 16.73 21.60
CA THR A 268 -12.01 17.36 21.85
C THR A 268 -12.31 18.54 20.92
N GLY A 269 -11.32 18.95 20.12
CA GLY A 269 -11.41 20.14 19.28
C GLY A 269 -11.22 19.88 17.78
N GLY A 270 -10.84 20.95 17.09
CA GLY A 270 -10.68 20.97 15.64
C GLY A 270 -11.98 21.30 14.90
N LYS A 271 -11.84 21.83 13.69
CA LYS A 271 -12.96 22.17 12.80
C LYS A 271 -12.54 22.15 11.34
N SER A 272 -13.50 21.94 10.46
CA SER A 272 -13.23 21.92 9.01
C SER A 272 -13.07 23.33 8.42
N ILE A 273 -12.58 23.39 7.18
CA ILE A 273 -12.59 24.64 6.40
C ILE A 273 -14.00 25.08 5.98
N TYR A 274 -15.01 24.22 6.18
CA TYR A 274 -16.40 24.45 5.79
C TYR A 274 -17.31 24.84 6.96
N GLY A 275 -16.76 24.93 8.18
CA GLY A 275 -17.50 25.11 9.43
C GLY A 275 -17.06 24.09 10.49
N GLU A 276 -17.82 23.95 11.58
CA GLU A 276 -17.49 23.02 12.67
C GLU A 276 -17.31 21.58 12.14
N THR A 277 -18.28 21.09 11.36
CA THR A 277 -18.23 19.75 10.76
C THR A 277 -18.77 19.74 9.31
N PHE A 278 -18.46 18.67 8.57
CA PHE A 278 -19.01 18.37 7.25
C PHE A 278 -19.38 16.89 7.08
N LYS A 279 -20.23 16.61 6.10
CA LYS A 279 -20.80 15.28 5.83
C LYS A 279 -19.77 14.27 5.33
N ASP A 280 -20.04 12.99 5.54
CA ASP A 280 -19.28 11.91 4.91
C ASP A 280 -19.48 11.98 3.40
N GLU A 281 -18.40 12.08 2.64
CA GLU A 281 -18.50 12.28 1.20
C GLU A 281 -18.86 10.98 0.47
N ASN A 282 -18.13 9.88 0.74
CA ASN A 282 -18.52 8.51 0.41
C ASN A 282 -17.60 7.50 1.13
N PHE A 283 -17.92 6.21 1.02
CA PHE A 283 -17.16 5.10 1.60
C PHE A 283 -16.68 4.09 0.54
N LYS A 284 -16.30 4.60 -0.65
CA LYS A 284 -15.81 3.77 -1.76
C LYS A 284 -14.48 3.10 -1.41
N MET A 285 -13.59 3.84 -0.76
CA MET A 285 -12.30 3.36 -0.28
C MET A 285 -12.47 2.61 1.05
N LYS A 286 -11.72 1.52 1.21
CA LYS A 286 -11.77 0.62 2.39
C LYS A 286 -10.49 0.74 3.20
N HIS A 287 -10.54 0.38 4.48
CA HIS A 287 -9.38 0.37 5.37
C HIS A 287 -8.61 -0.96 5.26
N ASP A 288 -8.22 -1.32 4.03
CA ASP A 288 -7.75 -2.66 3.64
C ASP A 288 -6.23 -2.86 3.70
N LYS A 289 -5.48 -1.81 4.07
CA LYS A 289 -4.03 -1.83 4.23
C LYS A 289 -3.56 -0.82 5.30
N PRO A 290 -2.36 -1.00 5.87
CA PRO A 290 -1.73 0.03 6.68
C PRO A 290 -1.41 1.28 5.84
N PHE A 291 -1.18 2.39 6.53
CA PHE A 291 -0.77 3.68 6.00
C PHE A 291 -1.83 4.41 5.17
N LEU A 292 -3.11 4.09 5.37
CA LEU A 292 -4.23 4.85 4.84
C LEU A 292 -4.49 6.09 5.70
N LEU A 293 -4.86 7.18 5.06
CA LEU A 293 -5.26 8.43 5.70
C LEU A 293 -6.79 8.53 5.68
N SER A 294 -7.40 8.68 6.86
CA SER A 294 -8.85 8.61 7.04
C SER A 294 -9.35 9.63 8.06
N MET A 295 -10.60 10.10 7.90
CA MET A 295 -11.19 11.10 8.78
C MET A 295 -11.61 10.48 10.13
N ALA A 296 -11.20 11.12 11.23
CA ALA A 296 -11.81 10.86 12.53
C ALA A 296 -13.15 11.64 12.61
N ASN A 297 -14.13 11.05 13.29
CA ASN A 297 -15.44 11.65 13.48
C ASN A 297 -16.07 11.19 14.81
N ALA A 298 -17.10 11.90 15.27
CA ALA A 298 -17.90 11.59 16.45
C ALA A 298 -19.22 10.90 16.07
N GLY A 299 -19.23 10.18 14.95
CA GLY A 299 -20.42 9.60 14.33
C GLY A 299 -20.67 10.12 12.91
N LYS A 300 -21.71 9.58 12.27
CA LYS A 300 -22.03 9.86 10.86
C LYS A 300 -22.13 11.36 10.59
N ASN A 301 -21.48 11.82 9.51
CA ASN A 301 -21.50 13.20 9.04
C ASN A 301 -20.93 14.25 10.02
N THR A 302 -19.94 13.88 10.84
CA THR A 302 -19.31 14.81 11.80
C THR A 302 -17.82 15.00 11.54
N ASN A 303 -17.40 14.99 10.28
CA ASN A 303 -15.99 15.18 9.92
C ASN A 303 -15.56 16.62 10.22
N GLY A 304 -14.47 16.80 10.96
CA GLY A 304 -13.89 18.11 11.27
C GLY A 304 -12.51 18.27 10.63
N SER A 305 -11.49 18.45 11.47
CA SER A 305 -10.07 18.46 11.05
C SER A 305 -9.30 17.24 11.49
N GLN A 306 -9.84 16.45 12.42
CA GLN A 306 -9.13 15.30 12.95
C GLN A 306 -9.05 14.17 11.92
N PHE A 307 -7.90 13.53 11.87
CA PHE A 307 -7.60 12.44 10.96
C PHE A 307 -6.84 11.35 11.71
N PHE A 308 -6.80 10.16 11.12
CA PHE A 308 -5.89 9.12 11.56
C PHE A 308 -5.16 8.46 10.38
N ILE A 309 -3.96 7.97 10.67
CA ILE A 309 -3.15 7.14 9.78
C ILE A 309 -3.25 5.71 10.28
N THR A 310 -3.69 4.78 9.45
CA THR A 310 -3.72 3.36 9.84
C THR A 310 -2.30 2.80 9.94
N THR A 311 -2.07 1.88 10.88
CA THR A 311 -0.78 1.14 10.99
C THR A 311 -0.93 -0.35 10.72
N GLU A 312 -2.19 -0.80 10.66
CA GLU A 312 -2.66 -2.14 10.33
C GLU A 312 -3.93 -2.03 9.47
N VAL A 313 -4.54 -3.18 9.13
CA VAL A 313 -5.87 -3.23 8.51
C VAL A 313 -6.96 -3.05 9.54
N THR A 314 -7.90 -2.17 9.24
CA THR A 314 -8.96 -1.75 10.18
C THR A 314 -10.32 -1.76 9.48
N ASP A 315 -10.65 -2.88 8.84
CA ASP A 315 -11.89 -3.07 8.05
C ASP A 315 -13.18 -2.84 8.86
N TYR A 316 -13.14 -3.01 10.18
CA TYR A 316 -14.24 -2.67 11.10
C TYR A 316 -14.60 -1.17 11.15
N LEU A 317 -13.76 -0.31 10.55
CA LEU A 317 -14.01 1.13 10.34
C LEU A 317 -14.69 1.43 9.00
N ASP A 318 -14.85 0.44 8.12
CA ASP A 318 -15.47 0.62 6.81
C ASP A 318 -16.92 1.06 6.93
N GLY A 319 -17.31 2.02 6.10
CA GLY A 319 -18.65 2.63 6.14
C GLY A 319 -18.87 3.60 7.30
N LYS A 320 -17.86 3.83 8.15
CA LYS A 320 -17.92 4.75 9.30
C LYS A 320 -16.95 5.92 9.17
N HIS A 321 -15.78 5.70 8.59
CA HIS A 321 -14.74 6.71 8.40
C HIS A 321 -14.40 6.87 6.91
N VAL A 322 -14.26 8.11 6.47
CA VAL A 322 -13.94 8.42 5.06
C VAL A 322 -12.44 8.30 4.85
N VAL A 323 -12.00 7.28 4.10
CA VAL A 323 -10.61 7.18 3.63
C VAL A 323 -10.40 8.16 2.49
N PHE A 324 -9.42 9.04 2.62
CA PHE A 324 -9.21 10.16 1.69
C PHE A 324 -7.77 10.34 1.19
N GLY A 325 -6.86 9.44 1.57
CA GLY A 325 -5.51 9.40 1.02
C GLY A 325 -4.69 8.25 1.55
N GLU A 326 -3.39 8.30 1.31
CA GLU A 326 -2.41 7.35 1.84
C GLU A 326 -1.03 7.98 2.01
N VAL A 327 -0.21 7.39 2.88
CA VAL A 327 1.21 7.74 3.02
C VAL A 327 2.01 7.14 1.86
N ILE A 328 2.61 7.99 1.04
CA ILE A 328 3.45 7.60 -0.09
C ILE A 328 4.95 7.63 0.24
N ASP A 329 5.35 8.35 1.28
CA ASP A 329 6.72 8.38 1.81
C ASP A 329 6.71 8.70 3.32
N GLY A 330 7.72 8.24 4.06
CA GLY A 330 7.81 8.45 5.51
C GLY A 330 7.16 7.36 6.37
N GLN A 331 6.92 6.15 5.83
CA GLN A 331 6.36 5.03 6.61
C GLN A 331 7.26 4.65 7.80
N SER A 332 8.57 4.86 7.71
CA SER A 332 9.50 4.69 8.84
C SER A 332 9.26 5.70 9.96
N VAL A 333 8.85 6.93 9.63
CA VAL A 333 8.45 7.97 10.60
C VAL A 333 7.13 7.55 11.25
N VAL A 334 6.15 7.10 10.46
CA VAL A 334 4.87 6.56 10.97
C VAL A 334 5.13 5.43 11.98
N LYS A 335 5.93 4.42 11.62
CA LYS A 335 6.28 3.32 12.52
C LYS A 335 7.11 3.76 13.74
N ARG A 336 7.89 4.84 13.63
CA ARG A 336 8.61 5.42 14.77
C ARG A 336 7.65 6.11 15.75
N VAL A 337 6.67 6.85 15.24
CA VAL A 337 5.64 7.49 16.06
C VAL A 337 4.74 6.44 16.71
N GLU A 338 4.36 5.39 15.98
CA GLU A 338 3.55 4.28 16.50
C GLU A 338 4.15 3.64 17.76
N LYS A 339 5.48 3.42 17.79
CA LYS A 339 6.19 2.86 18.96
C LYS A 339 6.11 3.71 20.23
N LEU A 340 5.72 4.98 20.09
CA LEU A 340 5.53 5.91 21.21
C LEU A 340 4.12 5.84 21.78
N GLY A 341 3.17 5.15 21.13
CA GLY A 341 1.82 4.96 21.63
C GLY A 341 1.70 4.00 22.81
N THR A 342 0.50 3.94 23.36
CA THR A 342 0.06 2.97 24.37
C THR A 342 -1.28 2.35 23.97
N GLU A 343 -1.75 1.35 24.70
CA GLU A 343 -3.05 0.71 24.42
C GLU A 343 -4.23 1.68 24.68
N GLU A 344 -4.07 2.58 25.65
CA GLU A 344 -5.03 3.64 25.99
C GLU A 344 -5.03 4.76 24.94
N GLY A 345 -3.93 4.86 24.18
CA GLY A 345 -3.74 5.84 23.13
C GLY A 345 -2.91 7.05 23.54
N ASP A 346 -2.54 7.20 24.81
CA ASP A 346 -1.72 8.32 25.29
C ASP A 346 -0.27 8.17 24.84
N PRO A 347 0.28 9.12 24.06
CA PRO A 347 1.67 9.01 23.63
C PRO A 347 2.67 9.20 24.79
N LYS A 348 3.69 8.36 24.86
CA LYS A 348 4.80 8.42 25.85
C LYS A 348 5.55 9.76 25.87
N GLN A 349 5.45 10.54 24.80
CA GLN A 349 5.93 11.91 24.71
C GLN A 349 5.13 12.65 23.65
N LYS A 350 5.12 13.99 23.71
CA LYS A 350 4.42 14.81 22.71
C LYS A 350 5.00 14.59 21.31
N ILE A 351 4.10 14.43 20.34
CA ILE A 351 4.41 14.29 18.91
C ILE A 351 3.76 15.47 18.19
N TYR A 352 4.56 16.34 17.62
CA TYR A 352 4.13 17.57 16.96
C TYR A 352 4.21 17.44 15.44
N ILE A 353 3.26 18.06 14.75
CA ILE A 353 3.42 18.47 13.35
C ILE A 353 4.17 19.80 13.38
N ILE A 354 5.48 19.78 13.11
CA ILE A 354 6.33 20.97 13.24
C ILE A 354 6.34 21.84 11.98
N ASP A 355 6.04 21.23 10.83
CA ASP A 355 5.78 21.92 9.57
C ASP A 355 4.85 21.07 8.70
N CYS A 356 4.07 21.70 7.84
CA CYS A 356 3.19 21.01 6.92
C CYS A 356 2.88 21.89 5.71
N GLY A 357 2.42 21.28 4.62
CA GLY A 357 2.08 22.01 3.42
C GLY A 357 1.73 21.11 2.25
N GLU A 358 1.50 21.74 1.11
CA GLU A 358 1.30 21.09 -0.17
C GLU A 358 2.61 21.02 -0.97
N ILE A 359 2.91 19.86 -1.56
CA ILE A 359 4.03 19.67 -2.46
C ILE A 359 3.58 20.08 -3.87
N LYS A 360 3.98 21.27 -4.30
CA LYS A 360 3.75 21.71 -5.68
C LYS A 360 4.59 20.88 -6.65
N PRO A 361 4.04 20.41 -7.78
CA PRO A 361 4.83 19.78 -8.82
C PRO A 361 5.90 20.77 -9.31
N GLU A 362 7.13 20.29 -9.50
CA GLU A 362 8.20 21.14 -10.02
C GLU A 362 7.82 21.63 -11.44
N THR A 363 7.57 22.92 -11.57
CA THR A 363 7.43 23.56 -12.88
C THR A 363 8.81 23.81 -13.47
N ALA A 364 8.93 23.72 -14.79
CA ALA A 364 10.18 23.88 -15.55
C ALA A 364 10.92 25.22 -15.31
N SER A 365 10.32 26.20 -14.62
CA SER A 365 10.94 27.46 -14.24
C SER A 365 11.82 27.37 -12.97
N ASN A 366 11.56 26.43 -12.06
CA ASN A 366 12.30 26.30 -10.80
C ASN A 366 13.69 25.64 -10.97
N THR A 367 13.91 24.92 -12.08
CA THR A 367 15.19 24.29 -12.41
C THR A 367 16.26 25.31 -12.80
N LYS A 368 15.86 26.50 -13.30
CA LYS A 368 16.79 27.58 -13.65
C LYS A 368 17.27 28.36 -12.42
N LYS A 369 16.40 28.67 -11.45
CA LYS A 369 16.79 29.40 -10.23
C LYS A 369 17.77 28.60 -9.35
N ARG A 370 17.54 27.31 -9.15
CA ARG A 370 18.45 26.44 -8.38
C ARG A 370 19.82 26.22 -9.05
N LYS A 371 19.92 26.32 -10.38
CA LYS A 371 21.22 26.28 -11.06
C LYS A 371 22.02 27.57 -10.89
N VAL A 372 21.34 28.73 -10.85
CA VAL A 372 22.02 30.03 -10.66
C VAL A 372 22.54 30.19 -9.22
N GLU A 373 21.77 29.79 -8.20
CA GLU A 373 22.21 29.91 -6.80
C GLU A 373 23.35 28.94 -6.41
N ASN A 374 23.47 27.78 -7.08
CA ASN A 374 24.55 26.84 -6.81
C ASN A 374 25.88 27.21 -7.51
N ASP A 375 25.85 28.04 -8.55
CA ASP A 375 27.06 28.49 -9.27
C ASP A 375 27.70 29.76 -8.66
N GLU A 376 27.01 30.48 -7.76
CA GLU A 376 27.53 31.73 -7.15
C GLU A 376 28.25 31.57 -5.80
N LEU A 377 28.39 30.34 -5.27
CA LEU A 377 29.10 30.11 -4.00
C LEU A 377 30.49 29.48 -4.20
N VAL A 378 31.45 30.27 -4.66
CA VAL A 378 32.89 30.03 -4.42
C VAL A 378 33.56 31.30 -3.91
N PRO A 379 33.87 31.42 -2.60
CA PRO A 379 34.79 32.44 -2.12
C PRO A 379 36.21 31.90 -1.92
N LEU A 380 37.14 32.64 -2.52
CA LEU A 380 38.59 32.70 -2.32
C LEU A 380 39.12 32.25 -0.94
N SER A 381 40.11 31.33 -0.94
CA SER A 381 41.27 31.44 -0.05
C SER A 381 42.49 30.65 -0.54
N LYS A 382 43.52 31.35 -1.02
CA LYS A 382 44.91 30.85 -1.01
C LYS A 382 45.72 31.74 -0.07
N LYS A 383 45.92 31.28 1.17
CA LYS A 383 46.84 31.92 2.13
C LYS A 383 48.28 31.55 1.78
N LYS A 384 49.12 32.59 1.75
CA LYS A 384 50.58 32.59 1.71
C LYS A 384 51.17 31.61 2.74
N LYS A 385 52.14 30.79 2.33
CA LYS A 385 53.13 30.19 3.22
C LYS A 385 54.36 31.10 3.27
N VAL A 386 54.76 31.52 4.47
CA VAL A 386 56.04 32.18 4.76
C VAL A 386 56.68 31.45 5.95
N SER A 387 58.00 31.25 5.84
CA SER A 387 58.99 30.81 6.84
C SER A 387 58.95 29.31 7.24
N LYS A 388 60.08 28.61 7.37
CA LYS A 388 61.48 29.02 7.57
C LYS A 388 62.43 28.36 6.59
#